data_AF-A0A7S7TPC0-F1
#
_entry.id   AF-A0A7S7TPC0-F1
#
_cell.length_a   1.000
_cell.length_b   1.000
_cell.length_c   1.000
_cell.angle_alpha   90.00
_cell.angle_beta   90.00
_cell.angle_gamma   90.00
#
_symmetry.space_group_name_H-M   'P 1'
#
loop_
_entity.id
_entity.type
_entity.pdbx_description
1 polymer ?
#
loop_
_entity_poly.entity_id
_entity_poly.type
_entity_poly.pdbx_seq_one_letter_code
_entity_poly.pdbx_strand_id
1 'polypeptide(L)' 'MSGLARKPAQTVSDFAGVVHNLVLDVRDSYRPELHYMRGPGPKWRAKHQPPEGASATRRTTRLL' A
#
# COMPACT_ATOMS: atom_id res chain seq x y z
N MET A 1 21.40 13.08 48.22
CA MET A 1 21.94 11.80 47.71
C MET A 1 20.79 10.86 47.34
N SER A 2 20.10 11.09 46.21
CA SER A 2 18.91 10.29 45.84
C SER A 2 18.78 10.19 44.32
N GLY A 3 19.67 9.44 43.65
CA GLY A 3 19.81 9.49 42.18
C GLY A 3 19.85 8.16 41.44
N LEU A 4 19.73 7.00 42.10
CA LEU A 4 20.10 5.73 41.46
C LEU A 4 19.06 4.60 41.53
N ALA A 5 17.83 4.85 42.00
CA ALA A 5 16.80 3.81 42.12
C ALA A 5 15.58 3.98 41.18
N ARG A 6 15.49 5.09 40.41
CA ARG A 6 14.35 5.38 39.51
C ARG A 6 14.43 4.73 38.12
N LYS A 7 15.47 3.96 37.83
CA LYS A 7 15.82 3.60 36.46
C LYS A 7 15.03 2.44 35.83
N PRO A 8 14.65 1.35 36.52
CA PRO A 8 14.01 0.23 35.83
C PRO A 8 12.53 0.49 35.49
N ALA A 9 11.79 1.14 36.39
CA ALA A 9 10.38 1.46 36.18
C ALA A 9 10.19 2.45 35.02
N GLN A 10 11.10 3.40 34.87
CA GLN A 10 11.09 4.34 33.75
C GLN A 10 11.35 3.62 32.43
N THR A 11 12.36 2.75 32.36
CA THR A 11 12.69 1.98 31.16
C THR A 11 11.54 1.06 30.72
N VAL A 12 10.87 0.39 31.65
CA VAL A 12 9.71 -0.45 31.34
C VAL A 12 8.53 0.39 30.83
N SER A 13 8.30 1.56 31.43
CA SER A 13 7.26 2.50 30.97
C SER A 13 7.54 3.03 29.56
N ASP A 14 8.80 3.39 29.28
CA ASP A 14 9.20 3.90 27.97
C ASP A 14 9.05 2.81 26.89
N PHE A 15 9.49 1.59 27.19
CA PHE A 15 9.32 0.44 26.30
C PHE A 15 7.85 0.08 26.08
N ALA A 16 7.04 0.08 27.14
CA ALA A 16 5.59 -0.15 27.03
C ALA A 16 4.92 0.90 26.14
N GLY A 17 5.35 2.17 26.21
CA GLY A 17 4.88 3.23 25.32
C GLY A 17 5.23 2.98 23.86
N VAL A 18 6.47 2.56 23.57
CA VAL A 18 6.90 2.21 22.20
C VAL A 18 6.09 1.04 21.65
N VAL A 19 5.93 -0.04 22.43
CA VAL A 19 5.15 -1.21 22.01
C VAL A 19 3.67 -0.87 21.81
N HIS A 20 3.09 -0.06 22.69
CA HIS A 20 1.70 0.37 22.57
C HIS A 20 1.45 1.13 21.27
N ASN A 21 2.31 2.11 20.95
CA ASN A 21 2.19 2.90 19.72
C ASN A 21 2.37 2.02 18.46
N LEU A 22 3.36 1.11 18.48
CA LEU A 22 3.57 0.18 17.37
C LEU A 22 2.35 -0.72 17.13
N VAL A 23 1.73 -1.21 18.20
CA VAL A 23 0.52 -2.05 18.10
C VAL A 23 -0.66 -1.25 17.52
N LEU A 24 -0.79 0.04 17.84
CA LEU A 24 -1.82 0.89 17.26
C LEU A 24 -1.58 1.12 15.75
N ASP A 25 -0.33 1.39 15.36
CA ASP A 25 0.02 1.64 13.96
C ASP A 25 -0.15 0.39 13.09
N VAL A 26 0.32 -0.78 13.55
CA VAL A 26 0.26 -2.04 12.79
C VAL A 26 -1.14 -2.62 12.73
N ARG A 27 -2.01 -2.27 13.68
CA ARG A 27 -3.42 -2.68 13.68
C ARG A 27 -4.28 -1.91 12.68
N ASP A 28 -3.77 -0.86 12.05
CA ASP A 28 -4.46 -0.29 10.92
C ASP A 28 -4.60 -1.37 9.85
N SER A 29 -5.85 -1.77 9.60
CA SER A 29 -6.11 -2.88 8.70
C SER A 29 -5.69 -2.44 7.31
N TYR A 30 -4.78 -3.19 6.68
CA TYR A 30 -4.46 -3.01 5.27
C TYR A 30 -5.79 -2.92 4.51
N ARG A 31 -6.12 -1.72 4.02
CA ARG A 31 -7.33 -1.43 3.25
C ARG A 31 -6.98 -1.56 1.78
N PRO A 32 -7.07 -2.77 1.19
CA PRO A 32 -6.79 -2.95 -0.22
C PRO A 32 -7.69 -2.05 -1.06
N GLU A 33 -8.86 -1.65 -0.57
CA GLU A 33 -9.82 -0.77 -1.25
C GLU A 33 -9.28 0.64 -1.50
N LEU A 34 -8.31 1.11 -0.70
CA LEU A 34 -7.63 2.39 -0.93
C LEU A 34 -6.44 2.25 -1.89
N HIS A 35 -5.95 1.02 -2.07
CA HIS A 35 -4.70 0.69 -2.78
C HIS A 35 -4.91 -0.19 -4.02
N TYR A 36 -6.14 -0.62 -4.31
CA TYR A 36 -6.49 -1.42 -5.49
C TYR A 36 -6.57 -0.52 -6.73
N MET A 37 -5.44 0.05 -7.12
CA MET A 37 -5.29 0.71 -8.42
C MET A 37 -4.98 -0.32 -9.51
N ARG A 38 -5.65 -1.48 -9.47
CA ARG A 38 -5.53 -2.45 -10.56
C ARG A 38 -6.61 -2.13 -11.57
N GLY A 39 -6.20 -1.34 -12.56
CA GLY A 39 -6.98 -1.12 -13.77
C GLY A 39 -7.43 -2.44 -14.39
N PRO A 40 -8.42 -2.39 -15.29
CA PRO A 40 -9.16 -3.57 -15.67
C PRO A 40 -8.29 -4.70 -16.21
N GLY A 41 -8.50 -5.89 -15.66
CA GLY A 41 -7.74 -7.09 -16.04
C GLY A 41 -7.99 -7.52 -17.49
N PRO A 42 -7.15 -8.41 -18.05
CA PRO A 42 -7.29 -8.89 -19.43
C PRO A 42 -8.68 -9.47 -19.77
N LYS A 43 -9.29 -10.18 -18.82
CA LYS A 43 -10.69 -10.68 -18.96
C LYS A 43 -11.72 -9.55 -19.07
N TRP A 44 -11.49 -8.41 -18.43
CA TRP A 44 -12.36 -7.23 -18.56
C TRP A 44 -12.17 -6.57 -19.93
N ARG A 45 -10.91 -6.38 -20.34
CA ARG A 45 -10.58 -5.77 -21.63
C ARG A 45 -11.13 -6.56 -22.80
N ALA A 46 -11.05 -7.89 -22.79
CA ALA A 46 -11.62 -8.74 -23.85
C ALA A 46 -13.13 -8.57 -24.04
N LYS A 47 -13.87 -8.26 -22.96
CA LYS A 47 -15.33 -8.04 -23.00
C LYS A 47 -15.71 -6.62 -23.44
N HIS A 48 -14.79 -5.68 -23.32
CA HIS A 48 -15.03 -4.25 -23.54
C HIS A 48 -14.08 -3.69 -24.60
N GLN A 49 -13.59 -4.53 -25.51
CA GLN A 49 -12.83 -4.04 -26.65
C GLN A 49 -13.74 -3.12 -27.46
N PRO A 50 -13.27 -1.92 -27.84
CA PRO A 50 -14.01 -1.10 -28.79
C PRO A 50 -14.27 -1.93 -30.06
N PRO A 51 -15.45 -1.78 -30.71
CA PRO A 51 -15.67 -2.41 -31.99
C PRO A 51 -14.52 -2.09 -32.94
N GLU A 52 -14.09 -3.11 -33.68
CA GLU A 52 -12.93 -3.16 -34.56
C GLU A 52 -12.99 -2.04 -35.63
N GLY A 53 -12.62 -0.83 -35.22
CA GLY A 53 -12.81 0.37 -36.02
C GLY A 53 -12.41 1.65 -35.28
N ALA A 54 -12.44 1.66 -33.94
CA ALA A 54 -12.09 2.84 -33.14
C ALA A 54 -10.61 2.93 -32.68
N SER A 55 -9.76 1.93 -32.96
CA SER A 55 -8.33 1.93 -32.58
C SER A 55 -7.37 1.65 -33.73
N ALA A 56 -7.80 1.89 -34.97
CA ALA A 56 -6.92 1.89 -36.14
C ALA A 56 -6.27 3.28 -36.32
N THR A 57 -5.45 3.71 -35.36
CA THR A 57 -4.47 4.78 -35.61
C THR A 57 -3.21 4.53 -34.80
N ARG A 58 -2.40 3.58 -35.28
CA ARG A 58 -0.94 3.75 -35.28
C ARG A 58 -0.32 2.87 -36.36
N ARG A 59 0.06 3.58 -37.43
CA ARG A 59 0.98 3.16 -38.49
C ARG A 59 2.15 2.37 -37.91
N THR A 60 2.41 1.18 -38.43
CA THR A 60 3.78 0.68 -38.54
C THR A 60 3.88 -0.39 -39.64
N THR A 61 4.16 0.06 -40.86
CA THR A 61 5.11 -0.65 -41.72
C THR A 61 5.91 0.41 -42.46
N ARG A 62 7.08 0.69 -41.91
CA ARG A 62 8.16 1.41 -42.56
C ARG A 62 8.59 0.56 -43.75
N LEU A 63 8.41 1.07 -44.96
CA LEU A 63 8.98 0.51 -46.18
C LEU A 63 10.51 0.52 -46.06
N LEU A 64 11.11 -0.66 -46.05
CA LEU A 64 12.43 -0.98 -46.61
C LEU A 64 12.36 -2.41 -47.14
#